data_AF-A0A314KWF2-F1
#
_entry.id   AF-A0A314KWF2-F1
#
_cell.length_a   1.000
_cell.length_b   1.000
_cell.length_c   1.000
_cell.angle_alpha   90.00
_cell.angle_beta   90.00
_cell.angle_gamma   90.00
#
_symmetry.space_group_name_H-M   'P 1'
#
loop_
_entity.id
_entity.type
_entity.pdbx_description
1 polymer ?
#
loop_
_entity_poly.entity_id
_entity_poly.type
_entity_poly.pdbx_seq_one_letter_code
_entity_poly.pdbx_strand_id
1 'polypeptide(L)'
;MCIYHLPYWILMHGLLYFHLVQKCDQFSADLFSTSSAPRQLPILCNSTTIENSKQTRQVTDDFCSKVWTTCQNVSIMNSPFAASLKGQAPTPVKSNSTKLTDLWQSQDDFCNTFGGAASGDGSVCFAGEPVTLNTTEPPSLPGGLCLEKIGNGSYLDMVAHPDGSNRAFFSNQQGKIWLATIPEVDSGKVLELDETNPFLDLTDEVHFDTQFGMMGIAFHPKFSQNGRFFASFNCDKQTWPGCAGRCSCNSDVNCDPSKLPSDSGSRPCQYQSVIAEFTVNETASQPSQAKTASAKEVRRIFTMGLPFTSHHGGQILFGPKDGYLYFMMGDGGGTGDVYNFAQNKKSLLGKIMRFDVDSTPSAEEISQLGLWGNYTIPKDNPYIEDKELQPEIWALGMRNPWRCSFDSARPSYFMCADVGQDHYEEVDIITKGGNYGWNMYEGAHPFAPPKSPGKNTSISSINPISPVMGYNHSEINKNEGSASITGGYFYRSMTDPCMSGRYLFADLYAGAMWAGTESPENSGTFNTTEISFTCAGNSPINCALVPGSSVPALGYIFSFGEDNNKDIYLLASSGVYRIVRPSRCKYTCAKENATDLGTPAPATSPPSAAVMLTGSYKNLLLLMLSFLLMVVS
;
A
#
# COMPACT_ATOMS: atom_id res chain seq x y z
N MET A 1 -9.07 -17.51 20.01
CA MET A 1 -8.94 -18.98 20.11
C MET A 1 -10.26 -19.59 19.66
N CYS A 2 -10.20 -20.62 18.81
CA CYS A 2 -11.29 -21.38 18.15
C CYS A 2 -11.88 -20.82 16.84
N ILE A 3 -11.19 -21.23 15.77
CA ILE A 3 -11.60 -21.38 14.36
C ILE A 3 -12.72 -22.45 14.25
N TYR A 4 -13.64 -22.38 13.28
CA TYR A 4 -14.01 -23.56 12.47
C TYR A 4 -14.69 -23.21 11.14
N HIS A 5 -14.26 -23.96 10.12
CA HIS A 5 -14.66 -24.02 8.71
C HIS A 5 -16.16 -24.30 8.47
N LEU A 6 -16.69 -23.78 7.35
CA LEU A 6 -17.87 -24.32 6.65
C LEU A 6 -17.45 -25.11 5.40
N PRO A 7 -18.12 -26.23 5.10
CA PRO A 7 -18.39 -26.61 3.71
C PRO A 7 -19.90 -26.80 3.44
N TYR A 8 -20.32 -26.31 2.25
CA TYR A 8 -21.45 -26.69 1.39
C TYR A 8 -22.54 -27.62 1.96
N TRP A 9 -23.78 -27.13 2.10
CA TRP A 9 -25.04 -27.86 1.79
C TRP A 9 -26.20 -26.84 1.74
N ILE A 10 -26.50 -26.32 0.54
CA ILE A 10 -27.74 -25.60 0.22
C ILE A 10 -28.53 -26.54 -0.71
N LEU A 11 -29.81 -26.82 -0.41
CA LEU A 11 -30.94 -26.65 -1.33
C LEU A 11 -32.21 -27.31 -0.78
N MET A 12 -33.27 -26.49 -0.68
CA MET A 12 -34.71 -26.82 -0.59
C MET A 12 -35.51 -26.51 0.69
N HIS A 13 -34.95 -25.90 1.73
CA HIS A 13 -35.76 -25.27 2.80
C HIS A 13 -35.38 -23.80 3.12
N GLY A 14 -34.59 -23.16 2.24
CA GLY A 14 -34.05 -21.82 2.48
C GLY A 14 -34.94 -20.64 2.09
N LEU A 15 -35.97 -20.81 1.25
CA LEU A 15 -36.66 -19.67 0.63
C LEU A 15 -37.67 -18.95 1.56
N LEU A 16 -38.30 -19.65 2.51
CA LEU A 16 -39.21 -19.00 3.47
C LEU A 16 -38.47 -18.40 4.68
N TYR A 17 -37.36 -19.02 5.10
CA TYR A 17 -36.56 -18.56 6.24
C TYR A 17 -35.74 -17.30 5.90
N PHE A 18 -35.25 -17.19 4.65
CA PHE A 18 -34.54 -15.99 4.19
C PHE A 18 -35.44 -14.75 4.10
N HIS A 19 -36.71 -14.91 3.70
CA HIS A 19 -37.62 -13.77 3.52
C HIS A 19 -38.05 -13.08 4.83
N LEU A 20 -38.09 -13.82 5.95
CA LEU A 20 -38.44 -13.24 7.25
C LEU A 20 -37.25 -12.55 7.93
N VAL A 21 -36.03 -13.08 7.76
CA VAL A 21 -34.79 -12.50 8.30
C VAL A 21 -34.38 -11.23 7.55
N GLN A 22 -34.63 -11.15 6.23
CA GLN A 22 -34.30 -9.96 5.41
C GLN A 22 -35.03 -8.67 5.83
N LYS A 23 -36.23 -8.76 6.42
CA LYS A 23 -37.04 -7.56 6.76
C LYS A 23 -36.45 -6.73 7.89
N CYS A 24 -35.73 -7.35 8.82
CA CYS A 24 -35.18 -6.67 10.01
C CYS A 24 -33.67 -6.45 9.92
N ASP A 25 -32.98 -7.25 9.10
CA ASP A 25 -31.54 -7.19 8.90
C ASP A 25 -31.08 -5.86 8.25
N GLN A 26 -31.88 -5.30 7.33
CA GLN A 26 -31.57 -4.00 6.71
C GLN A 26 -31.36 -2.89 7.74
N PHE A 27 -32.16 -2.89 8.83
CA PHE A 27 -32.09 -1.84 9.85
C PHE A 27 -30.85 -1.99 10.74
N SER A 28 -30.35 -3.21 10.91
CA SER A 28 -29.08 -3.47 11.61
C SER A 28 -27.89 -3.08 10.74
N ALA A 29 -27.96 -3.36 9.44
CA ALA A 29 -26.99 -2.90 8.45
C ALA A 29 -26.95 -1.35 8.38
N ASP A 30 -28.09 -0.68 8.49
CA ASP A 30 -28.15 0.79 8.53
C ASP A 30 -27.47 1.37 9.79
N LEU A 31 -27.58 0.72 10.95
CA LEU A 31 -27.00 1.21 12.21
C LEU A 31 -25.51 0.90 12.37
N PHE A 32 -25.04 -0.26 11.92
CA PHE A 32 -23.71 -0.78 12.25
C PHE A 32 -22.75 -0.90 11.07
N SER A 33 -23.15 -0.55 9.85
CA SER A 33 -22.20 -0.48 8.73
C SER A 33 -21.37 0.80 8.79
N THR A 34 -20.05 0.63 8.80
CA THR A 34 -19.09 1.71 8.54
C THR A 34 -18.96 1.89 7.04
N SER A 35 -19.48 3.00 6.51
CA SER A 35 -19.32 3.41 5.11
C SER A 35 -18.63 4.76 5.06
N SER A 36 -17.76 4.97 4.06
CA SER A 36 -17.03 6.21 3.82
C SER A 36 -17.79 7.22 2.94
N ALA A 37 -19.04 6.95 2.57
CA ALA A 37 -19.88 7.90 1.83
C ALA A 37 -20.80 8.71 2.76
N PRO A 38 -21.07 9.99 2.47
CA PRO A 38 -22.15 10.73 3.13
C PRO A 38 -23.48 9.98 2.91
N ARG A 39 -24.05 9.47 4.00
CA ARG A 39 -25.35 8.78 4.00
C ARG A 39 -26.33 9.52 4.88
N GLN A 40 -27.62 9.45 4.54
CA GLN A 40 -28.66 9.83 5.49
C GLN A 40 -28.69 8.77 6.59
N LEU A 41 -28.13 9.12 7.75
CA LEU A 41 -28.31 8.32 8.95
C LEU A 41 -29.78 8.44 9.38
N PRO A 42 -30.50 7.34 9.57
CA PRO A 42 -31.83 7.41 10.13
C PRO A 42 -31.75 7.97 11.55
N ILE A 43 -32.42 9.10 11.77
CA ILE A 43 -32.54 9.72 13.09
C ILE A 43 -33.35 8.75 13.96
N LEU A 44 -32.74 8.30 15.05
CA LEU A 44 -33.39 7.43 16.06
C LEU A 44 -34.22 8.22 17.09
N CYS A 45 -34.25 9.55 16.98
CA CYS A 45 -34.84 10.42 17.96
C CYS A 45 -36.29 10.80 17.61
N ASN A 46 -37.12 10.89 18.65
CA ASN A 46 -38.43 11.52 18.58
C ASN A 46 -38.26 13.05 18.56
N SER A 47 -37.81 13.61 17.43
CA SER A 47 -37.67 15.06 17.29
C SER A 47 -38.96 15.66 16.72
N THR A 48 -39.66 16.46 17.51
CA THR A 48 -40.57 17.48 16.95
C THR A 48 -39.70 18.58 16.33
N THR A 49 -39.48 18.54 15.02
CA THR A 49 -38.80 19.62 14.32
C THR A 49 -39.59 20.93 14.49
N ILE A 50 -38.95 21.96 15.05
CA ILE A 50 -39.51 23.31 15.08
C ILE A 50 -39.49 23.86 13.64
N GLU A 51 -40.69 24.13 13.12
CA GLU A 51 -40.94 24.61 11.76
C GLU A 51 -40.22 25.94 11.48
N ASN A 52 -39.32 25.95 10.50
CA ASN A 52 -38.96 27.17 9.79
C ASN A 52 -38.55 26.86 8.34
N SER A 53 -39.50 26.37 7.54
CA SER A 53 -39.65 26.76 6.12
C SER A 53 -40.85 26.03 5.51
N LYS A 54 -41.52 26.70 4.58
CA LYS A 54 -42.72 26.24 3.89
C LYS A 54 -42.40 25.03 2.99
N GLN A 55 -42.41 23.83 3.54
CA GLN A 55 -42.54 22.59 2.78
C GLN A 55 -43.54 21.65 3.47
N THR A 56 -44.35 21.01 2.65
CA THR A 56 -45.53 20.19 2.97
C THR A 56 -45.30 19.18 4.09
N ARG A 57 -46.25 19.08 5.04
CA ARG A 57 -46.28 18.09 6.13
C ARG A 57 -46.13 16.67 5.58
N GLN A 58 -44.94 16.12 5.63
CA GLN A 58 -44.74 14.68 5.75
C GLN A 58 -44.36 14.42 7.20
N VAL A 59 -45.27 13.78 7.95
CA VAL A 59 -44.94 13.18 9.24
C VAL A 59 -43.84 12.16 8.94
N THR A 60 -42.60 12.51 9.25
CA THR A 60 -41.48 11.59 9.16
C THR A 60 -41.67 10.57 10.27
N ASP A 61 -42.22 9.42 9.94
CA ASP A 61 -42.20 8.24 10.80
C ASP A 61 -40.76 8.01 11.28
N ASP A 62 -40.51 8.25 12.56
CA ASP A 62 -39.25 8.04 13.26
C ASP A 62 -38.75 6.61 12.96
N PHE A 63 -37.46 6.47 12.66
CA PHE A 63 -36.85 5.19 12.28
C PHE A 63 -37.09 4.12 13.35
N CYS A 64 -37.08 4.51 14.63
CA CYS A 64 -37.41 3.58 15.70
C CYS A 64 -38.83 3.02 15.58
N SER A 65 -39.79 3.88 15.25
CA SER A 65 -41.19 3.49 15.02
C SER A 65 -41.34 2.55 13.83
N LYS A 66 -40.53 2.75 12.77
CA LYS A 66 -40.47 1.83 11.62
C LYS A 66 -39.89 0.48 11.99
N VAL A 67 -38.79 0.45 12.76
CA VAL A 67 -38.18 -0.79 13.24
C VAL A 67 -39.18 -1.55 14.13
N TRP A 68 -39.82 -0.87 15.08
CA TRP A 68 -40.85 -1.48 15.93
C TRP A 68 -41.98 -2.06 15.09
N THR A 69 -42.60 -1.26 14.24
CA THR A 69 -43.75 -1.69 13.43
C THR A 69 -43.41 -2.89 12.55
N THR A 70 -42.21 -2.91 11.97
CA THR A 70 -41.76 -3.95 11.04
C THR A 70 -41.32 -5.23 11.75
N CYS A 71 -40.66 -5.11 12.91
CA CYS A 71 -39.91 -6.20 13.53
C CYS A 71 -40.49 -6.68 14.86
N GLN A 72 -41.51 -6.00 15.41
CA GLN A 72 -42.04 -6.29 16.75
C GLN A 72 -42.42 -7.76 16.99
N ASN A 73 -42.91 -8.45 15.96
CA ASN A 73 -43.34 -9.84 16.04
C ASN A 73 -42.42 -10.83 15.32
N VAL A 74 -41.28 -10.36 14.80
CA VAL A 74 -40.28 -11.18 14.10
C VAL A 74 -39.30 -11.75 15.11
N SER A 75 -39.08 -13.07 15.06
CA SER A 75 -38.14 -13.75 15.95
C SER A 75 -36.72 -13.59 15.42
N ILE A 76 -35.86 -12.87 16.15
CA ILE A 76 -34.48 -12.55 15.74
C ILE A 76 -33.50 -13.37 16.58
N MET A 77 -32.61 -14.11 15.93
CA MET A 77 -31.53 -14.85 16.58
C MET A 77 -30.47 -13.85 17.06
N ASN A 78 -30.12 -13.85 18.35
CA ASN A 78 -29.17 -12.89 18.95
C ASN A 78 -29.50 -11.42 18.64
N SER A 79 -30.74 -11.01 18.92
CA SER A 79 -31.21 -9.65 18.61
C SER A 79 -30.23 -8.57 19.11
N PRO A 80 -29.75 -7.67 18.22
CA PRO A 80 -28.90 -6.55 18.61
C PRO A 80 -29.66 -5.52 19.47
N PHE A 81 -30.97 -5.70 19.64
CA PHE A 81 -31.84 -4.88 20.48
C PHE A 81 -32.15 -5.53 21.83
N ALA A 82 -31.38 -6.53 22.27
CA ALA A 82 -31.53 -7.11 23.60
C ALA A 82 -31.05 -6.14 24.69
N ALA A 83 -31.81 -6.06 25.80
CA ALA A 83 -31.55 -5.13 26.91
C ALA A 83 -30.16 -5.30 27.59
N SER A 84 -29.46 -6.41 27.35
CA SER A 84 -28.13 -6.71 27.89
C SER A 84 -27.01 -5.79 27.41
N LEU A 85 -27.25 -4.88 26.46
CA LEU A 85 -26.25 -3.97 25.89
C LEU A 85 -26.05 -2.64 26.64
N LYS A 86 -26.79 -2.39 27.74
CA LYS A 86 -26.62 -1.22 28.62
C LYS A 86 -26.32 -1.56 30.09
N GLY A 87 -25.72 -2.72 30.36
CA GLY A 87 -25.12 -3.01 31.68
C GLY A 87 -26.08 -3.37 32.81
N GLN A 88 -27.32 -3.77 32.53
CA GLN A 88 -28.19 -4.43 33.52
C GLN A 88 -28.05 -5.96 33.42
N ALA A 89 -28.05 -6.63 34.59
CA ALA A 89 -27.75 -8.05 34.71
C ALA A 89 -28.66 -8.93 33.84
N PRO A 90 -28.13 -10.01 33.22
CA PRO A 90 -28.89 -10.81 32.28
C PRO A 90 -29.95 -11.65 33.00
N THR A 91 -31.23 -11.41 32.69
CA THR A 91 -32.29 -12.38 32.98
C THR A 91 -32.13 -13.57 32.02
N PRO A 92 -32.20 -14.81 32.50
CA PRO A 92 -31.94 -16.00 31.68
C PRO A 92 -33.13 -16.27 30.75
N VAL A 93 -33.11 -15.67 29.55
CA VAL A 93 -34.07 -16.01 28.50
C VAL A 93 -33.59 -17.29 27.80
N LYS A 94 -34.23 -18.41 28.11
CA LYS A 94 -34.04 -19.69 27.40
C LYS A 94 -34.72 -19.64 26.03
N SER A 95 -34.07 -19.04 25.05
CA SER A 95 -34.32 -19.31 23.62
C SER A 95 -33.38 -18.48 22.76
N ASN A 96 -32.62 -19.12 21.86
CA ASN A 96 -31.74 -18.47 20.89
C ASN A 96 -32.48 -17.62 19.84
N SER A 97 -33.75 -17.23 20.06
CA SER A 97 -34.51 -16.35 19.18
C SER A 97 -35.53 -15.58 20.02
N THR A 98 -35.55 -14.26 19.89
CA THR A 98 -36.44 -13.35 20.66
C THR A 98 -37.13 -12.35 19.74
N LYS A 99 -38.38 -12.00 20.04
CA LYS A 99 -39.11 -10.90 19.38
C LYS A 99 -38.89 -9.60 20.16
N LEU A 100 -39.07 -8.44 19.54
CA LEU A 100 -38.99 -7.17 20.28
C LEU A 100 -40.10 -7.05 21.33
N THR A 101 -41.28 -7.63 21.08
CA THR A 101 -42.37 -7.71 22.07
C THR A 101 -42.05 -8.63 23.25
N ASP A 102 -41.08 -9.54 23.11
CA ASP A 102 -40.58 -10.36 24.23
C ASP A 102 -39.55 -9.59 25.07
N LEU A 103 -38.95 -8.53 24.51
CA LEU A 103 -37.83 -7.77 25.11
C LEU A 103 -38.24 -6.41 25.68
N TRP A 104 -39.27 -5.79 25.12
CA TRP A 104 -39.68 -4.41 25.42
C TRP A 104 -41.19 -4.32 25.65
N GLN A 105 -41.62 -3.50 26.61
CA GLN A 105 -43.02 -3.44 27.01
C GLN A 105 -43.91 -2.68 26.02
N SER A 106 -43.33 -1.73 25.28
CA SER A 106 -44.04 -0.93 24.28
C SER A 106 -43.08 -0.35 23.24
N GLN A 107 -43.64 0.18 22.15
CA GLN A 107 -42.90 0.97 21.17
C GLN A 107 -42.18 2.15 21.82
N ASP A 108 -42.84 2.84 22.74
CA ASP A 108 -42.26 4.00 23.43
C ASP A 108 -41.10 3.58 24.34
N ASP A 109 -41.21 2.44 25.03
CA ASP A 109 -40.13 1.88 25.85
C ASP A 109 -38.90 1.53 25.02
N PHE A 110 -39.11 0.87 23.87
CA PHE A 110 -38.08 0.58 22.89
C PHE A 110 -37.44 1.87 22.33
N CYS A 111 -38.25 2.85 21.91
CA CYS A 111 -37.76 4.07 21.30
C CYS A 111 -37.12 5.04 22.27
N ASN A 112 -37.57 5.12 23.52
CA ASN A 112 -36.87 5.91 24.54
C ASN A 112 -35.51 5.30 24.89
N THR A 113 -35.40 3.97 24.89
CA THR A 113 -34.16 3.28 25.26
C THR A 113 -33.06 3.42 24.21
N PHE A 114 -33.42 3.35 22.93
CA PHE A 114 -32.46 3.44 21.81
C PHE A 114 -32.39 4.84 21.17
N GLY A 115 -33.44 5.65 21.26
CA GLY A 115 -33.52 6.99 20.67
C GLY A 115 -33.10 8.14 21.57
N GLY A 116 -32.98 7.89 22.89
CA GLY A 116 -32.71 8.93 23.89
C GLY A 116 -33.92 9.83 24.16
N ALA A 117 -33.88 10.60 25.25
CA ALA A 117 -34.91 11.59 25.54
C ALA A 117 -34.82 12.75 24.54
N ALA A 118 -35.96 13.28 24.09
CA ALA A 118 -36.00 14.41 23.16
C ALA A 118 -35.20 15.62 23.69
N SER A 119 -34.06 15.92 23.08
CA SER A 119 -33.31 17.14 23.37
C SER A 119 -33.86 18.28 22.51
N GLY A 120 -34.28 19.38 23.15
CA GLY A 120 -34.81 20.56 22.47
C GLY A 120 -33.79 21.39 21.69
N ASP A 121 -32.56 20.90 21.52
CA ASP A 121 -31.38 21.65 21.03
C ASP A 121 -30.82 21.14 19.69
N GLY A 122 -31.58 20.36 18.92
CA GLY A 122 -31.18 19.95 17.56
C GLY A 122 -29.92 19.07 17.47
N SER A 123 -29.50 18.44 18.56
CA SER A 123 -28.42 17.45 18.59
C SER A 123 -28.94 16.06 18.20
N VAL A 124 -28.21 15.36 17.33
CA VAL A 124 -28.63 14.04 16.78
C VAL A 124 -27.91 12.94 17.55
N CYS A 125 -28.64 11.98 18.13
CA CYS A 125 -28.04 10.96 18.99
C CYS A 125 -27.41 9.81 18.19
N PHE A 126 -26.18 9.43 18.54
CA PHE A 126 -25.60 8.12 18.21
C PHE A 126 -25.14 7.48 19.51
N ALA A 127 -25.54 6.23 19.78
CA ALA A 127 -25.28 5.52 21.04
C ALA A 127 -25.81 6.18 22.34
N GLY A 128 -26.84 7.04 22.24
CA GLY A 128 -27.47 7.68 23.41
C GLY A 128 -26.77 8.93 23.92
N GLU A 129 -25.74 9.41 23.23
CA GLU A 129 -25.12 10.72 23.48
C GLU A 129 -25.42 11.68 22.32
N PRO A 130 -25.64 12.99 22.59
CA PRO A 130 -25.87 13.98 21.55
C PRO A 130 -24.60 14.22 20.72
N VAL A 131 -24.69 14.05 19.39
CA VAL A 131 -23.61 14.34 18.44
C VAL A 131 -23.96 15.56 17.61
N THR A 132 -23.02 16.51 17.51
CA THR A 132 -23.10 17.69 16.65
C THR A 132 -22.53 17.36 15.27
N LEU A 133 -23.38 17.28 14.25
CA LEU A 133 -22.99 16.97 12.85
C LEU A 133 -22.47 18.19 12.06
N ASN A 134 -22.23 19.32 12.73
CA ASN A 134 -21.80 20.59 12.11
C ASN A 134 -20.36 20.97 12.48
N THR A 135 -19.45 20.00 12.58
CA THR A 135 -18.01 20.29 12.59
C THR A 135 -17.49 20.27 11.15
N THR A 136 -17.68 21.38 10.45
CA THR A 136 -16.74 21.82 9.40
C THR A 136 -15.43 22.27 10.08
N GLU A 137 -14.80 21.39 10.86
CA GLU A 137 -13.40 21.59 11.18
C GLU A 137 -12.62 21.21 9.92
N PRO A 138 -11.90 22.15 9.28
CA PRO A 138 -10.98 21.77 8.22
C PRO A 138 -10.04 20.70 8.77
N PRO A 139 -9.68 19.66 7.98
CA PRO A 139 -8.81 18.61 8.44
C PRO A 139 -7.56 19.25 9.04
N SER A 140 -7.38 19.11 10.36
CA SER A 140 -6.24 19.70 11.05
C SER A 140 -4.97 19.26 10.34
N LEU A 141 -4.10 20.22 10.04
CA LEU A 141 -2.80 19.93 9.45
C LEU A 141 -2.08 18.96 10.41
N PRO A 142 -1.54 17.85 9.90
CA PRO A 142 -0.81 16.92 10.77
C PRO A 142 0.36 17.67 11.40
N GLY A 143 0.49 17.57 12.72
CA GLY A 143 1.59 18.23 13.45
C GLY A 143 2.97 17.73 13.02
N GLY A 144 3.01 16.54 12.43
CA GLY A 144 4.18 15.88 11.83
C GLY A 144 4.02 14.36 11.84
N LEU A 145 4.93 13.65 11.20
CA LEU A 145 4.99 12.18 11.21
C LEU A 145 5.96 11.67 12.27
N CYS A 146 5.46 10.79 13.13
CA CYS A 146 6.30 10.09 14.08
C CYS A 146 6.82 8.78 13.48
N LEU A 147 8.14 8.60 13.46
CA LEU A 147 8.81 7.42 12.90
C LEU A 147 9.39 6.55 14.02
N GLU A 148 9.40 5.24 13.79
CA GLU A 148 10.07 4.25 14.61
C GLU A 148 10.99 3.40 13.73
N LYS A 149 12.26 3.28 14.09
CA LYS A 149 13.21 2.43 13.36
C LYS A 149 13.12 0.99 13.87
N ILE A 150 12.75 0.08 12.98
CA ILE A 150 12.56 -1.35 13.30
C ILE A 150 13.60 -2.27 12.66
N GLY A 151 14.34 -1.81 11.65
CA GLY A 151 15.39 -2.59 10.99
C GLY A 151 16.56 -1.74 10.52
N ASN A 152 17.76 -2.32 10.45
CA ASN A 152 18.97 -1.67 9.92
C ASN A 152 19.23 -1.96 8.44
N GLY A 153 18.62 -3.01 7.88
CA GLY A 153 18.75 -3.37 6.47
C GLY A 153 18.14 -2.32 5.54
N SER A 154 18.63 -2.27 4.32
CA SER A 154 18.15 -1.37 3.27
C SER A 154 17.55 -2.18 2.13
N TYR A 155 16.35 -1.79 1.72
CA TYR A 155 15.49 -2.53 0.79
C TYR A 155 14.87 -1.56 -0.22
N LEU A 156 14.54 -2.07 -1.39
CA LEU A 156 13.90 -1.31 -2.47
C LEU A 156 12.38 -1.56 -2.53
N ASP A 157 11.94 -2.75 -2.16
CA ASP A 157 10.53 -3.12 -2.18
C ASP A 157 10.10 -3.87 -0.92
N MET A 158 8.82 -3.71 -0.58
CA MET A 158 8.15 -4.40 0.51
C MET A 158 6.73 -4.77 0.08
N VAL A 159 6.38 -6.04 0.24
CA VAL A 159 5.03 -6.56 -0.04
C VAL A 159 4.52 -7.37 1.15
N ALA A 160 3.36 -6.98 1.68
CA ALA A 160 2.68 -7.71 2.74
C ALA A 160 2.43 -9.17 2.33
N HIS A 161 2.57 -10.10 3.28
CA HIS A 161 2.36 -11.51 2.97
C HIS A 161 0.88 -11.77 2.62
N PRO A 162 0.56 -12.42 1.48
CA PRO A 162 -0.83 -12.58 1.00
C PRO A 162 -1.77 -13.43 1.87
N ASP A 163 -1.31 -13.92 3.02
CA ASP A 163 -2.13 -14.68 3.97
C ASP A 163 -2.77 -13.80 5.05
N GLY A 164 -2.53 -12.48 5.02
CA GLY A 164 -3.04 -11.55 6.01
C GLY A 164 -2.28 -11.55 7.34
N SER A 165 -1.18 -12.30 7.47
CA SER A 165 -0.35 -12.30 8.67
C SER A 165 0.48 -11.01 8.81
N ASN A 166 1.15 -10.84 9.94
CA ASN A 166 2.15 -9.79 10.15
C ASN A 166 3.49 -10.07 9.44
N ARG A 167 3.52 -10.96 8.44
CA ARG A 167 4.72 -11.22 7.65
C ARG A 167 4.75 -10.32 6.42
N ALA A 168 5.95 -10.01 5.95
CA ALA A 168 6.14 -9.29 4.70
C ALA A 168 7.42 -9.75 4.00
N PHE A 169 7.44 -9.58 2.70
CA PHE A 169 8.60 -9.81 1.86
C PHE A 169 9.32 -8.50 1.61
N PHE A 170 10.65 -8.53 1.73
CA PHE A 170 11.53 -7.40 1.46
C PHE A 170 12.51 -7.79 0.36
N SER A 171 12.76 -6.92 -0.61
CA SER A 171 13.78 -7.17 -1.63
C SER A 171 14.80 -6.04 -1.73
N ASN A 172 16.02 -6.38 -2.13
CA ASN A 172 17.07 -5.41 -2.42
C ASN A 172 17.42 -5.37 -3.91
N GLN A 173 18.14 -4.33 -4.30
CA GLN A 173 18.52 -4.09 -5.69
C GLN A 173 19.42 -5.21 -6.26
N GLN A 174 20.21 -5.89 -5.43
CA GLN A 174 21.12 -6.95 -5.84
C GLN A 174 20.44 -8.24 -6.32
N GLY A 175 19.16 -8.46 -6.00
CA GLY A 175 18.48 -9.69 -6.43
C GLY A 175 18.03 -10.61 -5.31
N LYS A 176 18.04 -10.19 -4.04
CA LYS A 176 17.61 -11.02 -2.91
C LYS A 176 16.24 -10.61 -2.39
N ILE A 177 15.46 -11.62 -1.98
CA ILE A 177 14.17 -11.47 -1.31
C ILE A 177 14.25 -12.16 0.05
N TRP A 178 13.77 -11.51 1.10
CA TRP A 178 13.66 -12.07 2.44
C TRP A 178 12.22 -12.09 2.91
N LEU A 179 11.87 -13.12 3.68
CA LEU A 179 10.62 -13.18 4.43
C LEU A 179 10.88 -12.72 5.86
N ALA A 180 10.17 -11.70 6.31
CA ALA A 180 10.28 -11.16 7.66
C ALA A 180 8.98 -11.27 8.44
N THR A 181 9.10 -11.27 9.77
CA THR A 181 7.97 -11.08 10.68
C THR A 181 8.03 -9.67 11.26
N ILE A 182 6.96 -8.89 11.04
CA ILE A 182 6.84 -7.51 11.51
C ILE A 182 6.39 -7.52 12.98
N PRO A 183 7.08 -6.84 13.89
CA PRO A 183 6.69 -6.75 15.29
C PRO A 183 5.42 -5.91 15.45
N GLU A 184 4.60 -6.23 16.45
CA GLU A 184 3.44 -5.39 16.80
C GLU A 184 3.87 -3.94 17.08
N VAL A 185 3.00 -2.99 16.73
CA VAL A 185 3.20 -1.57 17.06
C VAL A 185 3.36 -1.43 18.57
N ASP A 186 4.32 -0.61 19.00
CA ASP A 186 4.65 -0.35 20.41
C ASP A 186 5.18 -1.54 21.23
N SER A 187 5.48 -2.67 20.60
CA SER A 187 6.07 -3.83 21.30
C SER A 187 7.53 -3.64 21.75
N GLY A 188 8.21 -2.60 21.26
CA GLY A 188 9.64 -2.37 21.52
C GLY A 188 10.57 -3.38 20.82
N LYS A 189 10.04 -4.23 19.95
CA LYS A 189 10.79 -5.26 19.21
C LYS A 189 11.24 -4.75 17.84
N VAL A 190 12.25 -5.41 17.30
CA VAL A 190 12.80 -5.14 15.96
C VAL A 190 12.21 -6.09 14.92
N LEU A 191 12.39 -5.78 13.65
CA LEU A 191 12.03 -6.62 12.51
C LEU A 191 12.77 -7.96 12.60
N GLU A 192 12.03 -9.07 12.57
CA GLU A 192 12.61 -10.40 12.57
C GLU A 192 12.83 -10.85 11.12
N LEU A 193 14.08 -10.71 10.65
CA LEU A 193 14.51 -11.08 9.30
C LEU A 193 15.89 -11.76 9.41
N ASP A 194 16.02 -12.95 8.81
CA ASP A 194 17.30 -13.68 8.75
C ASP A 194 18.02 -13.36 7.44
N GLU A 195 18.98 -12.42 7.49
CA GLU A 195 19.71 -11.97 6.30
C GLU A 195 20.55 -13.09 5.67
N THR A 196 20.93 -14.12 6.45
CA THR A 196 21.77 -15.23 5.98
C THR A 196 21.01 -16.26 5.15
N ASN A 197 19.68 -16.31 5.29
CA ASN A 197 18.81 -17.26 4.61
C ASN A 197 17.71 -16.51 3.84
N PRO A 198 18.01 -15.99 2.63
CA PRO A 198 17.00 -15.33 1.82
C PRO A 198 15.87 -16.30 1.44
N PHE A 199 14.67 -15.76 1.29
CA PHE A 199 13.53 -16.47 0.71
C PHE A 199 13.82 -16.85 -0.75
N LEU A 200 14.47 -15.96 -1.51
CA LEU A 200 14.94 -16.19 -2.88
C LEU A 200 16.23 -15.41 -3.12
N ASP A 201 17.19 -16.00 -3.83
CA ASP A 201 18.42 -15.35 -4.26
C ASP A 201 18.53 -15.46 -5.78
N LEU A 202 18.51 -14.31 -6.48
CA LEU A 202 18.64 -14.18 -7.93
C LEU A 202 19.91 -13.39 -8.31
N THR A 203 20.92 -13.36 -7.42
CA THR A 203 22.15 -12.57 -7.66
C THR A 203 22.96 -13.03 -8.87
N ASP A 204 22.75 -14.26 -9.36
CA ASP A 204 23.41 -14.77 -10.57
C ASP A 204 22.74 -14.27 -11.86
N GLU A 205 21.43 -13.96 -11.82
CA GLU A 205 20.65 -13.47 -12.96
C GLU A 205 20.52 -11.94 -12.99
N VAL A 206 20.47 -11.30 -11.82
CA VAL A 206 20.23 -9.87 -11.68
C VAL A 206 21.51 -9.08 -11.92
N HIS A 207 21.46 -8.18 -12.91
CA HIS A 207 22.44 -7.12 -13.06
C HIS A 207 22.00 -5.92 -12.23
N PHE A 208 22.87 -5.43 -11.34
CA PHE A 208 22.57 -4.27 -10.51
C PHE A 208 23.71 -3.25 -10.53
N ASP A 209 23.33 -1.98 -10.47
CA ASP A 209 24.20 -0.84 -10.23
C ASP A 209 23.34 0.32 -9.68
N THR A 210 23.68 1.58 -9.97
CA THR A 210 22.85 2.73 -9.56
C THR A 210 21.50 2.84 -10.27
N GLN A 211 21.36 2.28 -11.47
CA GLN A 211 20.16 2.37 -12.33
C GLN A 211 19.47 1.01 -12.51
N PHE A 212 20.21 -0.08 -12.39
CA PHE A 212 19.74 -1.45 -12.61
C PHE A 212 19.61 -2.25 -11.31
N GLY A 213 18.86 -3.35 -11.35
CA GLY A 213 18.70 -4.28 -10.25
C GLY A 213 17.37 -5.02 -10.28
N MET A 214 17.00 -5.64 -9.15
CA MET A 214 15.62 -6.03 -8.91
C MET A 214 14.80 -4.80 -8.59
N MET A 215 13.77 -4.53 -9.39
CA MET A 215 12.96 -3.30 -9.34
C MET A 215 11.61 -3.48 -8.66
N GLY A 216 11.13 -4.72 -8.54
CA GLY A 216 9.90 -4.98 -7.79
C GLY A 216 9.55 -6.44 -7.68
N ILE A 217 8.72 -6.76 -6.70
CA ILE A 217 8.15 -8.09 -6.48
C ILE A 217 6.64 -7.98 -6.37
N ALA A 218 5.92 -8.98 -6.87
CA ALA A 218 4.47 -9.05 -6.75
C ALA A 218 4.03 -10.49 -6.49
N PHE A 219 3.19 -10.69 -5.49
CA PHE A 219 2.63 -12.00 -5.18
C PHE A 219 1.28 -12.16 -5.85
N HIS A 220 1.04 -13.33 -6.43
CA HIS A 220 -0.23 -13.61 -7.09
C HIS A 220 -1.40 -13.42 -6.10
N PRO A 221 -2.57 -12.87 -6.50
CA PRO A 221 -3.72 -12.70 -5.60
C PRO A 221 -4.20 -13.99 -4.92
N LYS A 222 -3.87 -15.14 -5.51
CA LYS A 222 -4.12 -16.50 -4.98
C LYS A 222 -2.85 -17.19 -4.45
N PHE A 223 -1.82 -16.45 -4.06
CA PHE A 223 -0.53 -16.98 -3.61
C PHE A 223 -0.67 -18.05 -2.51
N SER A 224 -1.55 -17.83 -1.53
CA SER A 224 -1.80 -18.80 -0.46
C SER A 224 -2.32 -20.16 -0.96
N GLN A 225 -2.84 -20.22 -2.19
CA GLN A 225 -3.33 -21.43 -2.84
C GLN A 225 -2.34 -21.99 -3.88
N ASN A 226 -1.66 -21.14 -4.64
CA ASN A 226 -0.87 -21.56 -5.80
C ASN A 226 0.65 -21.35 -5.65
N GLY A 227 1.11 -20.61 -4.64
CA GLY A 227 2.53 -20.34 -4.39
C GLY A 227 3.22 -19.46 -5.42
N ARG A 228 2.49 -18.88 -6.37
CA ARG A 228 3.05 -18.11 -7.49
C ARG A 228 3.37 -16.67 -7.10
N PHE A 229 4.56 -16.22 -7.46
CA PHE A 229 4.96 -14.83 -7.31
C PHE A 229 5.88 -14.43 -8.46
N PHE A 230 6.11 -13.13 -8.60
CA PHE A 230 6.75 -12.54 -9.75
C PHE A 230 7.83 -11.58 -9.28
N ALA A 231 8.96 -11.55 -10.00
CA ALA A 231 10.01 -10.57 -9.80
C ALA A 231 10.25 -9.81 -11.12
N SER A 232 10.42 -8.50 -10.99
CA SER A 232 10.85 -7.60 -12.05
C SER A 232 12.30 -7.19 -11.80
N PHE A 233 13.17 -7.41 -12.77
CA PHE A 233 14.60 -7.13 -12.62
C PHE A 233 15.29 -6.85 -13.95
N ASN A 234 16.48 -6.27 -13.86
CA ASN A 234 17.37 -6.12 -15.00
C ASN A 234 18.41 -7.22 -15.03
N CYS A 235 18.79 -7.62 -16.24
CA CYS A 235 19.88 -8.58 -16.46
C CYS A 235 20.77 -8.11 -17.61
N ASP A 236 21.98 -8.67 -17.71
CA ASP A 236 22.93 -8.39 -18.77
C ASP A 236 23.09 -9.59 -19.71
N LYS A 237 22.77 -9.40 -21.00
CA LYS A 237 22.94 -10.41 -22.05
C LYS A 237 24.39 -10.89 -22.19
N GLN A 238 25.38 -10.09 -21.82
CA GLN A 238 26.79 -10.46 -21.91
C GLN A 238 27.21 -11.44 -20.80
N THR A 239 26.62 -11.32 -19.61
CA THR A 239 26.94 -12.21 -18.48
C THR A 239 26.04 -13.44 -18.48
N TRP A 240 24.76 -13.27 -18.80
CA TRP A 240 23.78 -14.35 -18.82
C TRP A 240 23.11 -14.47 -20.20
N PRO A 241 23.42 -15.51 -21.00
CA PRO A 241 22.81 -15.69 -22.32
C PRO A 241 21.28 -15.86 -22.31
N GLY A 242 20.68 -16.28 -21.18
CA GLY A 242 19.23 -16.34 -20.97
C GLY A 242 18.56 -14.96 -20.82
N CYS A 243 19.37 -13.90 -20.70
CA CYS A 243 18.95 -12.51 -20.70
C CYS A 243 18.85 -11.96 -22.13
N ALA A 244 17.92 -12.49 -22.92
CA ALA A 244 17.74 -12.04 -24.30
C ALA A 244 16.26 -11.79 -24.61
N GLY A 245 15.94 -10.57 -25.02
CA GLY A 245 14.64 -10.18 -25.56
C GLY A 245 14.75 -9.40 -26.85
N ARG A 246 13.59 -9.03 -27.40
CA ARG A 246 13.48 -8.08 -28.50
C ARG A 246 13.99 -6.71 -28.02
N CYS A 247 14.72 -6.00 -28.87
CA CYS A 247 15.16 -4.64 -28.55
C CYS A 247 13.99 -3.66 -28.68
N SER A 248 13.78 -2.81 -27.69
CA SER A 248 12.73 -1.78 -27.71
C SER A 248 12.98 -0.69 -28.76
N CYS A 249 14.25 -0.32 -28.98
CA CYS A 249 14.65 0.47 -30.14
C CYS A 249 14.74 -0.40 -31.39
N ASN A 250 13.73 -0.32 -32.25
CA ASN A 250 13.67 -1.07 -33.50
C ASN A 250 12.91 -0.30 -34.60
N SER A 251 12.85 -0.88 -35.79
CA SER A 251 12.22 -0.27 -36.97
C SER A 251 10.75 0.07 -36.76
N ASP A 252 10.01 -0.68 -35.94
CA ASP A 252 8.57 -0.49 -35.73
C ASP A 252 8.28 0.81 -34.98
N VAL A 253 9.27 1.28 -34.22
CA VAL A 253 9.24 2.56 -33.47
C VAL A 253 10.12 3.63 -34.11
N ASN A 254 10.60 3.43 -35.34
CA ASN A 254 11.52 4.33 -36.05
C ASN A 254 12.84 4.57 -35.31
N CYS A 255 13.34 3.57 -34.59
CA CYS A 255 14.62 3.63 -33.90
C CYS A 255 15.59 2.59 -34.46
N ASP A 256 16.81 3.02 -34.74
CA ASP A 256 17.87 2.17 -35.25
C ASP A 256 18.94 2.01 -34.16
N PRO A 257 19.03 0.84 -33.50
CA PRO A 257 19.92 0.66 -32.36
C PRO A 257 21.40 0.82 -32.76
N SER A 258 21.76 0.64 -34.03
CA SER A 258 23.14 0.86 -34.51
C SER A 258 23.54 2.33 -34.57
N LYS A 259 22.55 3.24 -34.55
CA LYS A 259 22.74 4.69 -34.57
C LYS A 259 22.67 5.33 -33.19
N LEU A 260 22.34 4.55 -32.17
CA LEU A 260 22.36 5.02 -30.79
C LEU A 260 23.81 5.20 -30.32
N PRO A 261 24.13 6.31 -29.63
CA PRO A 261 25.43 6.45 -29.01
C PRO A 261 25.61 5.37 -27.94
N SER A 262 26.86 4.97 -27.69
CA SER A 262 27.17 4.16 -26.50
C SER A 262 26.84 4.98 -25.25
N ASP A 263 26.03 4.42 -24.37
CA ASP A 263 25.67 5.04 -23.10
C ASP A 263 26.43 4.35 -21.96
N SER A 264 27.28 5.11 -21.26
CA SER A 264 28.14 4.58 -20.18
C SER A 264 28.98 3.35 -20.59
N GLY A 265 29.39 3.27 -21.87
CA GLY A 265 30.17 2.15 -22.41
C GLY A 265 29.35 0.89 -22.74
N SER A 266 28.04 0.90 -22.48
CA SER A 266 27.12 -0.20 -22.83
C SER A 266 26.73 -0.16 -24.30
N ARG A 267 26.37 -1.34 -24.83
CA ARG A 267 25.76 -1.45 -26.17
C ARG A 267 24.24 -1.33 -26.05
N PRO A 268 23.57 -0.66 -26.99
CA PRO A 268 22.11 -0.61 -27.03
C PRO A 268 21.50 -2.01 -26.95
N CYS A 269 20.49 -2.18 -26.10
CA CYS A 269 19.81 -3.45 -25.84
C CYS A 269 20.72 -4.59 -25.37
N GLN A 270 21.84 -4.26 -24.72
CA GLN A 270 22.61 -5.20 -23.91
C GLN A 270 21.82 -5.62 -22.67
N TYR A 271 21.38 -4.64 -21.88
CA TYR A 271 20.58 -4.86 -20.70
C TYR A 271 19.11 -5.11 -21.07
N GLN A 272 18.45 -5.97 -20.32
CA GLN A 272 17.03 -6.27 -20.50
C GLN A 272 16.26 -5.90 -19.23
N SER A 273 15.01 -5.51 -19.38
CA SER A 273 14.02 -5.55 -18.30
C SER A 273 13.22 -6.84 -18.41
N VAL A 274 13.13 -7.58 -17.30
CA VAL A 274 12.55 -8.92 -17.22
C VAL A 274 11.46 -8.94 -16.16
N ILE A 275 10.34 -9.61 -16.47
CA ILE A 275 9.40 -10.10 -15.47
C ILE A 275 9.39 -11.62 -15.56
N ALA A 276 9.68 -12.28 -14.45
CA ALA A 276 9.72 -13.72 -14.34
C ALA A 276 8.77 -14.23 -13.25
N GLU A 277 8.14 -15.37 -13.51
CA GLU A 277 7.32 -16.09 -12.54
C GLU A 277 8.18 -17.12 -11.79
N PHE A 278 7.99 -17.18 -10.48
CA PHE A 278 8.61 -18.12 -9.57
C PHE A 278 7.55 -18.78 -8.70
N THR A 279 7.93 -19.88 -8.05
CA THR A 279 7.08 -20.59 -7.09
C THR A 279 7.83 -20.92 -5.82
N VAL A 280 7.10 -21.02 -4.71
CA VAL A 280 7.63 -21.48 -3.43
C VAL A 280 8.15 -22.91 -3.52
N ASN A 281 9.06 -23.28 -2.61
CA ASN A 281 9.54 -24.67 -2.56
C ASN A 281 8.43 -25.63 -2.12
N GLU A 282 8.25 -26.73 -2.85
CA GLU A 282 7.17 -27.72 -2.68
C GLU A 282 7.24 -28.54 -1.38
N THR A 283 8.23 -28.30 -0.52
CA THR A 283 8.37 -29.00 0.76
C THR A 283 7.32 -28.60 1.80
N ALA A 284 6.63 -27.48 1.62
CA ALA A 284 5.59 -27.02 2.52
C ALA A 284 4.22 -27.62 2.16
N SER A 285 3.45 -28.08 3.15
CA SER A 285 2.08 -28.59 2.95
C SER A 285 1.10 -27.53 2.47
N GLN A 286 1.39 -26.25 2.72
CA GLN A 286 0.64 -25.09 2.22
C GLN A 286 1.61 -24.04 1.69
N PRO A 287 1.37 -23.44 0.52
CA PRO A 287 2.28 -22.44 -0.04
C PRO A 287 2.56 -21.24 0.88
N SER A 288 1.56 -20.80 1.66
CA SER A 288 1.69 -19.69 2.61
C SER A 288 2.68 -19.95 3.75
N GLN A 289 3.03 -21.21 4.03
CA GLN A 289 3.97 -21.59 5.09
C GLN A 289 5.41 -21.73 4.59
N ALA A 290 5.63 -21.64 3.27
CA ALA A 290 6.95 -21.76 2.71
C ALA A 290 7.86 -20.62 3.20
N LYS A 291 9.06 -20.99 3.65
CA LYS A 291 10.09 -20.04 4.09
C LYS A 291 11.14 -19.74 3.02
N THR A 292 11.08 -20.46 1.89
CA THR A 292 12.03 -20.40 0.79
C THR A 292 11.30 -20.67 -0.52
N ALA A 293 11.81 -20.13 -1.62
CA ALA A 293 11.37 -20.37 -2.98
C ALA A 293 12.49 -20.94 -3.85
N SER A 294 12.09 -21.44 -5.03
CA SER A 294 13.02 -21.96 -6.02
C SER A 294 13.55 -20.82 -6.88
N ALA A 295 14.88 -20.71 -7.03
CA ALA A 295 15.52 -19.79 -7.98
C ALA A 295 15.28 -20.18 -9.45
N LYS A 296 14.70 -21.35 -9.72
CA LYS A 296 14.34 -21.77 -11.06
C LYS A 296 13.14 -20.95 -11.56
N GLU A 297 13.38 -20.15 -12.59
CA GLU A 297 12.34 -19.48 -13.36
C GLU A 297 11.30 -20.51 -13.87
N VAL A 298 10.03 -20.29 -13.50
CA VAL A 298 8.89 -21.13 -13.95
C VAL A 298 8.45 -20.70 -15.34
N ARG A 299 8.35 -19.39 -15.56
CA ARG A 299 7.89 -18.81 -16.82
C ARG A 299 8.41 -17.39 -17.01
N ARG A 300 8.90 -17.10 -18.22
CA ARG A 300 9.22 -15.73 -18.63
C ARG A 300 7.93 -14.99 -18.98
N ILE A 301 7.52 -14.06 -18.12
CA ILE A 301 6.35 -13.24 -18.40
C ILE A 301 6.72 -12.18 -19.43
N PHE A 302 7.78 -11.42 -19.22
CA PHE A 302 8.14 -10.32 -20.10
C PHE A 302 9.66 -10.22 -20.25
N THR A 303 10.15 -9.86 -21.45
CA THR A 303 11.55 -9.45 -21.63
C THR A 303 11.67 -8.43 -22.75
N MET A 304 12.30 -7.29 -22.43
CA MET A 304 12.54 -6.21 -23.39
C MET A 304 13.96 -5.67 -23.24
N GLY A 305 14.67 -5.56 -24.35
CA GLY A 305 16.00 -4.94 -24.42
C GLY A 305 15.89 -3.43 -24.31
N LEU A 306 16.75 -2.83 -23.48
CA LEU A 306 16.71 -1.42 -23.11
C LEU A 306 17.67 -0.61 -23.99
N PRO A 307 17.23 0.53 -24.57
CA PRO A 307 18.05 1.25 -25.54
C PRO A 307 19.15 2.09 -24.89
N PHE A 308 18.92 2.56 -23.66
CA PHE A 308 19.86 3.31 -22.83
C PHE A 308 19.92 2.73 -21.40
N THR A 309 20.77 3.31 -20.55
CA THR A 309 21.09 2.79 -19.22
C THR A 309 20.32 3.42 -18.06
N SER A 310 19.36 4.31 -18.33
CA SER A 310 18.55 4.98 -17.30
C SER A 310 17.05 4.97 -17.62
N HIS A 311 16.24 5.31 -16.62
CA HIS A 311 14.79 5.54 -16.73
C HIS A 311 14.00 4.31 -17.18
N HIS A 312 14.13 3.20 -16.44
CA HIS A 312 13.42 1.96 -16.75
C HIS A 312 12.22 1.72 -15.84
N GLY A 313 12.07 2.47 -14.75
CA GLY A 313 11.12 2.14 -13.68
C GLY A 313 11.31 0.69 -13.24
N GLY A 314 10.24 -0.09 -13.27
CA GLY A 314 10.31 -1.54 -13.16
C GLY A 314 9.42 -2.12 -12.07
N GLN A 315 8.66 -1.30 -11.35
CA GLN A 315 7.72 -1.80 -10.36
C GLN A 315 6.63 -2.64 -11.03
N ILE A 316 6.28 -3.74 -10.36
CA ILE A 316 5.13 -4.59 -10.70
C ILE A 316 4.18 -4.69 -9.51
N LEU A 317 2.88 -4.74 -9.79
CA LEU A 317 1.86 -5.00 -8.75
C LEU A 317 0.54 -5.49 -9.36
N PHE A 318 -0.26 -6.19 -8.56
CA PHE A 318 -1.57 -6.68 -9.00
C PHE A 318 -2.65 -5.65 -8.74
N GLY A 319 -3.52 -5.46 -9.74
CA GLY A 319 -4.74 -4.66 -9.56
C GLY A 319 -5.68 -5.36 -8.56
N PRO A 320 -6.07 -4.72 -7.46
CA PRO A 320 -6.85 -5.38 -6.40
C PRO A 320 -8.27 -5.76 -6.84
N LYS A 321 -8.81 -5.09 -7.87
CA LYS A 321 -10.16 -5.34 -8.38
C LYS A 321 -10.20 -6.29 -9.57
N ASP A 322 -9.25 -6.18 -10.50
CA ASP A 322 -9.22 -6.95 -11.74
C ASP A 322 -8.29 -8.17 -11.68
N GLY A 323 -7.33 -8.18 -10.74
CA GLY A 323 -6.39 -9.29 -10.55
C GLY A 323 -5.31 -9.38 -11.63
N TYR A 324 -5.17 -8.37 -12.48
CA TYR A 324 -4.14 -8.34 -13.53
C TYR A 324 -2.82 -7.78 -13.02
N LEU A 325 -1.73 -8.16 -13.67
CA LEU A 325 -0.39 -7.66 -13.34
C LEU A 325 -0.15 -6.34 -14.08
N TYR A 326 0.13 -5.27 -13.33
CA TYR A 326 0.54 -3.98 -13.86
C TYR A 326 2.07 -3.86 -13.81
N PHE A 327 2.63 -3.19 -14.81
CA PHE A 327 4.07 -2.98 -14.93
C PHE A 327 4.38 -1.54 -15.35
N MET A 328 5.21 -0.89 -14.54
CA MET A 328 5.61 0.51 -14.72
C MET A 328 6.95 0.55 -15.46
N MET A 329 6.96 1.14 -16.65
CA MET A 329 8.13 1.22 -17.52
C MET A 329 8.40 2.67 -17.91
N GLY A 330 9.62 3.13 -17.63
CA GLY A 330 10.08 4.46 -18.04
C GLY A 330 10.37 4.56 -19.54
N ASP A 331 10.67 5.77 -20.00
CA ASP A 331 10.91 6.13 -21.40
C ASP A 331 12.14 5.47 -22.02
N GLY A 332 12.92 4.75 -21.21
CA GLY A 332 14.09 4.01 -21.65
C GLY A 332 15.37 4.82 -21.64
N GLY A 333 15.31 6.09 -21.22
CA GLY A 333 16.45 6.97 -21.02
C GLY A 333 16.74 7.92 -22.18
N GLY A 334 17.87 8.62 -22.04
CA GLY A 334 18.26 9.70 -22.94
C GLY A 334 17.55 11.02 -22.58
N THR A 335 18.32 12.11 -22.55
CA THR A 335 17.81 13.45 -22.20
C THR A 335 16.62 13.83 -23.08
N GLY A 336 15.44 13.91 -22.47
CA GLY A 336 14.21 14.35 -23.12
C GLY A 336 13.57 13.36 -24.08
N ASP A 337 13.74 12.03 -23.90
CA ASP A 337 13.12 10.99 -24.75
C ASP A 337 13.24 11.31 -26.26
N VAL A 338 14.49 11.28 -26.75
CA VAL A 338 14.82 11.77 -28.11
C VAL A 338 14.14 10.99 -29.25
N TYR A 339 13.58 9.81 -28.96
CA TYR A 339 12.82 8.99 -29.91
C TYR A 339 11.31 9.06 -29.69
N ASN A 340 10.85 9.89 -28.75
CA ASN A 340 9.44 10.12 -28.46
C ASN A 340 8.71 8.81 -28.13
N PHE A 341 9.42 7.91 -27.43
CA PHE A 341 8.90 6.60 -27.06
C PHE A 341 7.68 6.71 -26.15
N ALA A 342 7.68 7.65 -25.21
CA ALA A 342 6.61 7.83 -24.24
C ALA A 342 5.27 8.16 -24.91
N GLN A 343 5.27 8.92 -26.01
CA GLN A 343 4.06 9.18 -26.81
C GLN A 343 3.83 8.16 -27.93
N ASN A 344 4.86 7.41 -28.35
CA ASN A 344 4.73 6.41 -29.39
C ASN A 344 4.03 5.14 -28.88
N LYS A 345 2.77 4.95 -29.28
CA LYS A 345 1.94 3.77 -28.93
C LYS A 345 2.41 2.46 -29.59
N LYS A 346 3.39 2.50 -30.48
CA LYS A 346 4.09 1.31 -30.99
C LYS A 346 5.24 0.86 -30.07
N SER A 347 5.63 1.70 -29.11
CA SER A 347 6.66 1.40 -28.10
C SER A 347 6.03 1.02 -26.76
N LEU A 348 6.72 0.16 -26.01
CA LEU A 348 6.38 -0.16 -24.61
C LEU A 348 7.15 0.68 -23.59
N LEU A 349 8.06 1.55 -24.03
CA LEU A 349 8.77 2.50 -23.17
C LEU A 349 7.90 3.72 -22.86
N GLY A 350 7.97 4.23 -21.63
CA GLY A 350 7.20 5.35 -21.11
C GLY A 350 5.72 5.02 -20.99
N LYS A 351 5.43 3.82 -20.44
CA LYS A 351 4.09 3.20 -20.37
C LYS A 351 3.85 2.58 -19.01
N ILE A 352 2.57 2.52 -18.65
CA ILE A 352 2.08 1.51 -17.71
C ILE A 352 1.41 0.42 -18.55
N MET A 353 1.86 -0.81 -18.37
CA MET A 353 1.35 -2.00 -19.05
C MET A 353 0.47 -2.83 -18.12
N ARG A 354 -0.46 -3.61 -18.69
CA ARG A 354 -1.34 -4.51 -17.94
C ARG A 354 -1.46 -5.87 -18.64
N PHE A 355 -1.16 -6.94 -17.91
CA PHE A 355 -1.05 -8.32 -18.40
C PHE A 355 -2.02 -9.27 -17.69
N ASP A 356 -2.54 -10.26 -18.41
CA ASP A 356 -3.15 -11.47 -17.83
C ASP A 356 -2.09 -12.57 -17.72
N VAL A 357 -1.71 -12.89 -16.48
CA VAL A 357 -0.73 -13.91 -16.15
C VAL A 357 -1.37 -15.22 -15.67
N ASP A 358 -2.69 -15.33 -15.63
CA ASP A 358 -3.38 -16.58 -15.28
C ASP A 358 -3.56 -17.48 -16.51
N SER A 359 -3.56 -16.89 -17.70
CA SER A 359 -3.63 -17.60 -18.96
C SER A 359 -2.24 -17.81 -19.57
N THR A 360 -2.09 -18.87 -20.37
CA THR A 360 -0.89 -19.13 -21.18
C THR A 360 -1.27 -18.96 -22.65
N PRO A 361 -0.70 -18.00 -23.39
CA PRO A 361 -0.99 -17.82 -24.80
C PRO A 361 -0.48 -19.01 -25.64
N SER A 362 -1.15 -19.26 -26.76
CA SER A 362 -0.62 -20.17 -27.79
C SER A 362 0.56 -19.55 -28.53
N ALA A 363 1.40 -20.36 -29.19
CA ALA A 363 2.49 -19.84 -30.02
C ALA A 363 1.97 -18.98 -31.17
N GLU A 364 0.80 -19.34 -31.71
CA GLU A 364 0.09 -18.58 -32.73
C GLU A 364 -0.35 -17.22 -32.20
N GLU A 365 -0.89 -17.15 -30.98
CA GLU A 365 -1.31 -15.90 -30.33
C GLU A 365 -0.11 -14.96 -30.07
N ILE A 366 0.99 -15.51 -29.54
CA ILE A 366 2.25 -14.75 -29.35
C ILE A 366 2.70 -14.15 -30.69
N SER A 367 2.72 -14.96 -31.76
CA SER A 367 3.16 -14.51 -33.08
C SER A 367 2.19 -13.52 -33.72
N GLN A 368 0.88 -13.68 -33.54
CA GLN A 368 -0.13 -12.83 -34.16
C GLN A 368 -0.20 -11.45 -33.51
N LEU A 369 -0.03 -11.39 -32.19
CA LEU A 369 -0.06 -10.13 -31.42
C LEU A 369 1.33 -9.53 -31.22
N GLY A 370 2.40 -10.26 -31.55
CA GLY A 370 3.77 -9.80 -31.38
C GLY A 370 4.18 -9.61 -29.92
N LEU A 371 3.68 -10.48 -29.03
CA LEU A 371 3.85 -10.36 -27.58
C LEU A 371 5.32 -10.45 -27.17
N TRP A 372 5.66 -9.78 -26.06
CA TRP A 372 7.02 -9.68 -25.53
C TRP A 372 7.36 -10.78 -24.51
N GLY A 373 6.45 -11.72 -24.30
CA GLY A 373 6.67 -12.91 -23.47
C GLY A 373 5.40 -13.74 -23.29
N ASN A 374 5.30 -14.48 -22.20
CA ASN A 374 4.31 -15.54 -22.01
C ASN A 374 3.16 -15.08 -21.09
N TYR A 375 2.31 -14.20 -21.61
CA TYR A 375 1.07 -13.68 -21.00
C TYR A 375 -0.01 -13.51 -22.08
N THR A 376 -1.26 -13.35 -21.68
CA THR A 376 -2.33 -12.90 -22.58
C THR A 376 -2.68 -11.43 -22.30
N ILE A 377 -3.43 -10.81 -23.22
CA ILE A 377 -3.86 -9.42 -23.07
C ILE A 377 -5.27 -9.37 -22.49
N PRO A 378 -5.51 -8.63 -21.39
CA PRO A 378 -6.86 -8.35 -20.92
C PRO A 378 -7.72 -7.72 -22.01
N LYS A 379 -8.92 -8.26 -22.24
CA LYS A 379 -9.81 -7.87 -23.35
C LYS A 379 -10.26 -6.41 -23.31
N ASP A 380 -10.19 -5.78 -22.14
CA ASP A 380 -10.52 -4.38 -21.92
C ASP A 380 -9.29 -3.48 -21.91
N ASN A 381 -8.11 -3.91 -22.40
CA ASN A 381 -7.00 -2.99 -22.64
C ASN A 381 -7.35 -1.95 -23.73
N PRO A 382 -6.92 -0.68 -23.60
CA PRO A 382 -7.31 0.42 -24.49
C PRO A 382 -7.01 0.21 -25.98
N TYR A 383 -5.97 -0.54 -26.33
CA TYR A 383 -5.43 -0.60 -27.70
C TYR A 383 -5.47 -1.99 -28.33
N ILE A 384 -6.25 -2.93 -27.77
CA ILE A 384 -6.29 -4.32 -28.22
C ILE A 384 -6.79 -4.51 -29.66
N GLU A 385 -7.65 -3.60 -30.15
CA GLU A 385 -8.27 -3.72 -31.47
C GLU A 385 -7.37 -3.21 -32.61
N ASP A 386 -6.41 -2.34 -32.31
CA ASP A 386 -5.51 -1.74 -33.30
C ASP A 386 -4.19 -2.52 -33.37
N LYS A 387 -4.05 -3.32 -34.43
CA LYS A 387 -2.89 -4.18 -34.68
C LYS A 387 -1.59 -3.40 -34.90
N GLU A 388 -1.67 -2.10 -35.15
CA GLU A 388 -0.49 -1.25 -35.30
C GLU A 388 0.06 -0.77 -33.96
N LEU A 389 -0.72 -0.89 -32.87
CA LEU A 389 -0.37 -0.41 -31.53
C LEU A 389 -0.03 -1.57 -30.60
N GLN A 390 0.69 -1.28 -29.51
CA GLN A 390 1.01 -2.31 -28.52
C GLN A 390 -0.21 -2.59 -27.62
N PRO A 391 -0.76 -3.83 -27.62
CA PRO A 391 -1.97 -4.16 -26.89
C PRO A 391 -1.78 -4.22 -25.37
N GLU A 392 -0.54 -4.25 -24.87
CA GLU A 392 -0.17 -4.23 -23.45
C GLU A 392 -0.48 -2.89 -22.76
N ILE A 393 -0.49 -1.79 -23.52
CA ILE A 393 -0.50 -0.44 -22.96
C ILE A 393 -1.82 -0.18 -22.23
N TRP A 394 -1.71 0.12 -20.93
CA TRP A 394 -2.80 0.63 -20.11
C TRP A 394 -2.82 2.16 -20.08
N ALA A 395 -1.65 2.79 -19.91
CA ALA A 395 -1.46 4.23 -19.94
C ALA A 395 -0.10 4.59 -20.57
N LEU A 396 0.04 5.84 -21.02
CA LEU A 396 1.24 6.33 -21.71
C LEU A 396 1.65 7.73 -21.29
N GLY A 397 2.82 8.17 -21.74
CA GLY A 397 3.34 9.50 -21.45
C GLY A 397 4.02 9.59 -20.09
N MET A 398 4.62 8.49 -19.63
CA MET A 398 5.43 8.46 -18.41
C MET A 398 6.92 8.67 -18.73
N ARG A 399 7.68 9.30 -17.84
CA ARG A 399 9.13 9.44 -17.96
C ARG A 399 9.88 8.33 -17.25
N ASN A 400 9.74 8.22 -15.94
CA ASN A 400 10.35 7.22 -15.08
C ASN A 400 9.47 6.94 -13.85
N PRO A 401 8.34 6.22 -14.03
CA PRO A 401 7.40 5.93 -12.96
C PRO A 401 8.06 5.02 -11.91
N TRP A 402 8.24 5.55 -10.70
CA TRP A 402 9.05 4.91 -9.66
C TRP A 402 8.22 4.06 -8.69
N ARG A 403 7.34 4.71 -7.91
CA ARG A 403 6.47 4.02 -6.95
C ARG A 403 5.02 4.41 -7.15
N CYS A 404 4.22 3.38 -7.34
CA CYS A 404 2.81 3.46 -7.66
C CYS A 404 2.04 2.47 -6.77
N SER A 405 0.81 2.82 -6.41
CA SER A 405 0.00 2.05 -5.47
C SER A 405 -1.49 2.26 -5.73
N PHE A 406 -2.27 1.21 -5.46
CA PHE A 406 -3.72 1.35 -5.37
C PHE A 406 -4.10 1.75 -3.95
N ASP A 407 -5.07 2.65 -3.81
CA ASP A 407 -5.69 2.94 -2.53
C ASP A 407 -6.46 1.72 -2.03
N SER A 408 -6.05 1.16 -0.88
CA SER A 408 -6.66 -0.04 -0.30
C SER A 408 -8.13 0.18 0.10
N ALA A 409 -8.55 1.42 0.37
CA ALA A 409 -9.97 1.77 0.62
C ALA A 409 -10.74 2.11 -0.66
N ARG A 410 -10.05 2.55 -1.72
CA ARG A 410 -10.65 2.94 -3.01
C ARG A 410 -9.89 2.31 -4.17
N PRO A 411 -10.14 1.03 -4.49
CA PRO A 411 -9.39 0.27 -5.51
C PRO A 411 -9.33 0.89 -6.92
N SER A 412 -10.11 1.92 -7.22
CA SER A 412 -10.04 2.68 -8.47
C SER A 412 -9.00 3.81 -8.47
N TYR A 413 -8.50 4.23 -7.31
CA TYR A 413 -7.45 5.23 -7.18
C TYR A 413 -6.11 4.53 -7.33
N PHE A 414 -5.54 4.61 -8.53
CA PHE A 414 -4.20 4.12 -8.83
C PHE A 414 -3.26 5.32 -8.89
N MET A 415 -2.46 5.53 -7.85
CA MET A 415 -1.50 6.64 -7.78
C MET A 415 -0.16 6.19 -8.32
N CYS A 416 0.56 7.06 -9.02
CA CYS A 416 1.90 6.77 -9.51
C CYS A 416 2.75 8.03 -9.44
N ALA A 417 3.90 7.94 -8.79
CA ALA A 417 4.87 9.04 -8.82
C ALA A 417 5.82 8.84 -9.99
N ASP A 418 5.98 9.89 -10.79
CA ASP A 418 6.81 9.90 -11.98
C ASP A 418 7.94 10.94 -11.83
N VAL A 419 9.17 10.49 -12.11
CA VAL A 419 10.36 11.32 -11.91
C VAL A 419 10.53 12.29 -13.07
N GLY A 420 10.65 13.58 -12.74
CA GLY A 420 10.86 14.68 -13.68
C GLY A 420 12.22 14.71 -14.34
N GLN A 421 12.37 15.57 -15.36
CA GLN A 421 13.62 15.72 -16.10
C GLN A 421 14.56 16.73 -15.44
N ASP A 422 14.11 17.97 -15.26
CA ASP A 422 14.95 19.10 -14.81
C ASP A 422 14.22 20.04 -13.83
N HIS A 423 12.89 20.03 -13.79
CA HIS A 423 12.11 21.10 -13.17
C HIS A 423 11.04 20.63 -12.21
N TYR A 424 10.30 19.58 -12.55
CA TYR A 424 9.08 19.25 -11.83
C TYR A 424 8.93 17.75 -11.61
N GLU A 425 8.67 17.40 -10.36
CA GLU A 425 8.37 16.04 -9.91
C GLU A 425 6.87 15.86 -9.74
N GLU A 426 6.31 14.70 -10.12
CA GLU A 426 4.86 14.56 -10.22
C GLU A 426 4.26 13.28 -9.63
N VAL A 427 2.99 13.39 -9.23
CA VAL A 427 2.14 12.25 -8.87
C VAL A 427 0.83 12.33 -9.65
N ASP A 428 0.51 11.22 -10.30
CA ASP A 428 -0.64 11.07 -11.18
C ASP A 428 -1.68 10.09 -10.64
N ILE A 429 -2.94 10.35 -10.99
CA ILE A 429 -4.01 9.34 -10.93
C ILE A 429 -4.04 8.61 -12.27
N ILE A 430 -3.61 7.36 -12.26
CA ILE A 430 -3.51 6.51 -13.43
C ILE A 430 -4.89 6.01 -13.87
N THR A 431 -5.25 6.28 -15.12
CA THR A 431 -6.53 5.91 -15.72
C THR A 431 -6.34 5.17 -17.04
N LYS A 432 -7.35 4.38 -17.41
CA LYS A 432 -7.37 3.61 -18.65
C LYS A 432 -7.19 4.50 -19.88
N GLY A 433 -6.14 4.26 -20.65
CA GLY A 433 -5.81 5.01 -21.87
C GLY A 433 -5.32 6.44 -21.61
N GLY A 434 -5.04 6.79 -20.35
CA GLY A 434 -4.57 8.11 -19.95
C GLY A 434 -3.20 8.43 -20.56
N ASN A 435 -3.03 9.68 -20.97
CA ASN A 435 -1.77 10.21 -21.48
C ASN A 435 -1.24 11.27 -20.51
N TYR A 436 -0.08 11.03 -19.91
CA TYR A 436 0.51 11.88 -18.87
C TYR A 436 1.52 12.91 -19.44
N GLY A 437 1.59 13.00 -20.77
CA GLY A 437 2.16 14.16 -21.45
C GLY A 437 3.66 14.07 -21.76
N TRP A 438 4.45 13.28 -21.04
CA TRP A 438 5.87 13.14 -21.36
C TRP A 438 6.08 12.59 -22.79
N ASN A 439 6.92 13.16 -23.65
CA ASN A 439 7.92 14.21 -23.40
C ASN A 439 7.54 15.60 -23.92
N MET A 440 6.24 15.89 -24.05
CA MET A 440 5.76 17.21 -24.48
C MET A 440 5.44 18.12 -23.28
N TYR A 441 5.26 17.51 -22.11
CA TYR A 441 5.04 18.20 -20.84
C TYR A 441 5.93 17.57 -19.76
N GLU A 442 6.38 18.42 -18.84
CA GLU A 442 6.97 18.05 -17.56
C GLU A 442 6.12 18.72 -16.48
N GLY A 443 5.38 17.95 -15.70
CA GLY A 443 4.29 18.50 -14.91
C GLY A 443 3.23 19.18 -15.77
N ALA A 444 2.83 20.38 -15.37
CA ALA A 444 1.90 21.21 -16.15
C ALA A 444 2.60 22.08 -17.22
N HIS A 445 3.92 21.97 -17.37
CA HIS A 445 4.72 22.87 -18.19
C HIS A 445 5.09 22.25 -19.54
N PRO A 446 4.92 22.97 -20.66
CA PRO A 446 5.47 22.55 -21.94
C PRO A 446 6.95 22.23 -21.86
N PHE A 447 7.33 21.05 -22.34
CA PHE A 447 8.72 20.61 -22.46
C PHE A 447 9.10 20.54 -23.94
N ALA A 448 10.30 21.01 -24.26
CA ALA A 448 10.86 20.97 -25.61
C ALA A 448 12.10 20.06 -25.60
N PRO A 449 12.02 18.85 -26.17
CA PRO A 449 13.16 17.95 -26.18
C PRO A 449 14.33 18.57 -26.97
N PRO A 450 15.58 18.45 -26.49
CA PRO A 450 16.73 19.09 -27.12
C PRO A 450 17.06 18.50 -28.50
N LYS A 451 16.64 17.25 -28.76
CA LYS A 451 16.78 16.56 -30.05
C LYS A 451 15.58 15.62 -30.25
N SER A 452 15.05 15.57 -31.47
CA SER A 452 13.96 14.64 -31.85
C SER A 452 14.23 13.96 -33.20
N PRO A 453 15.18 13.01 -33.28
CA PRO A 453 15.31 12.13 -34.44
C PRO A 453 14.05 11.28 -34.68
N GLY A 454 13.32 10.91 -33.62
CA GLY A 454 11.96 10.37 -33.74
C GLY A 454 11.00 11.48 -34.16
N LYS A 455 10.06 11.20 -35.09
CA LYS A 455 9.05 12.19 -35.53
C LYS A 455 8.44 12.92 -34.32
N ASN A 456 8.48 14.25 -34.37
CA ASN A 456 7.96 15.08 -33.29
C ASN A 456 6.44 14.95 -33.20
N THR A 457 5.93 14.51 -32.05
CA THR A 457 4.55 14.79 -31.67
C THR A 457 4.43 16.31 -31.49
N SER A 458 3.35 16.91 -31.99
CA SER A 458 3.10 18.34 -31.73
C SER A 458 2.47 18.48 -30.36
N ILE A 459 2.85 19.49 -29.57
CA ILE A 459 2.20 19.77 -28.28
C ILE A 459 0.68 19.95 -28.43
N SER A 460 0.23 20.50 -29.56
CA SER A 460 -1.20 20.67 -29.89
C SER A 460 -1.93 19.38 -30.27
N SER A 461 -1.21 18.28 -30.46
CA SER A 461 -1.78 16.98 -30.88
C SER A 461 -2.09 16.05 -29.71
N ILE A 462 -1.76 16.45 -28.47
CA ILE A 462 -2.05 15.70 -27.26
C ILE A 462 -2.91 16.52 -26.31
N ASN A 463 -3.69 15.82 -25.49
CA ASN A 463 -4.45 16.38 -24.38
C ASN A 463 -4.01 15.64 -23.12
N PRO A 464 -2.94 16.10 -22.44
CA PRO A 464 -2.39 15.40 -21.30
C PRO A 464 -3.32 15.49 -20.09
N ILE A 465 -3.31 14.45 -19.27
CA ILE A 465 -3.86 14.49 -17.91
C ILE A 465 -2.80 15.15 -17.05
N SER A 466 -3.15 16.26 -16.39
CA SER A 466 -2.23 16.94 -15.49
C SER A 466 -2.02 16.15 -14.20
N PRO A 467 -0.82 16.23 -13.60
CA PRO A 467 -0.58 15.61 -12.32
C PRO A 467 -1.42 16.25 -11.23
N VAL A 468 -1.77 15.45 -10.22
CA VAL A 468 -2.62 15.90 -9.12
C VAL A 468 -1.82 16.46 -7.94
N MET A 469 -0.55 16.08 -7.84
CA MET A 469 0.41 16.58 -6.84
C MET A 469 1.81 16.61 -7.46
N GLY A 470 2.74 17.31 -6.80
CA GLY A 470 4.13 17.41 -7.25
C GLY A 470 4.85 18.54 -6.53
N TYR A 471 6.09 18.80 -6.94
CA TYR A 471 6.90 19.92 -6.46
C TYR A 471 7.95 20.33 -7.48
N ASN A 472 8.38 21.59 -7.44
CA ASN A 472 9.50 22.04 -8.25
C ASN A 472 10.82 21.67 -7.59
N HIS A 473 11.83 21.29 -8.39
CA HIS A 473 13.18 21.00 -7.89
C HIS A 473 13.78 22.15 -7.10
N SER A 474 13.52 23.38 -7.55
CA SER A 474 14.05 24.60 -6.95
C SER A 474 13.43 24.97 -5.60
N GLU A 475 12.33 24.32 -5.20
CA GLU A 475 11.59 24.64 -3.97
C GLU A 475 12.11 23.89 -2.74
N ILE A 476 12.80 22.75 -2.90
CA ILE A 476 13.13 21.83 -1.80
C ILE A 476 14.32 22.32 -0.97
N ASN A 477 15.48 22.49 -1.61
CA ASN A 477 16.68 22.98 -0.95
C ASN A 477 17.44 23.90 -1.90
N LYS A 478 17.65 25.15 -1.49
CA LYS A 478 18.31 26.15 -2.35
C LYS A 478 19.80 25.88 -2.58
N ASN A 479 20.43 25.07 -1.75
CA ASN A 479 21.85 24.73 -1.84
C ASN A 479 22.09 23.41 -2.57
N GLU A 480 21.26 22.40 -2.29
CA GLU A 480 21.43 21.02 -2.80
C GLU A 480 20.42 20.64 -3.89
N GLY A 481 19.27 21.34 -3.97
CA GLY A 481 18.13 20.97 -4.81
C GLY A 481 17.28 19.84 -4.22
N SER A 482 16.38 19.30 -5.04
CA SER A 482 15.79 17.97 -4.84
C SER A 482 16.56 16.92 -5.63
N ALA A 483 16.32 15.64 -5.36
CA ALA A 483 16.83 14.56 -6.20
C ALA A 483 15.77 14.07 -7.19
N SER A 484 14.69 13.50 -6.66
CA SER A 484 13.67 12.79 -7.43
C SER A 484 12.55 12.36 -6.51
N ILE A 485 11.31 12.37 -7.01
CA ILE A 485 10.19 11.89 -6.23
C ILE A 485 10.28 10.40 -5.95
N THR A 486 9.98 10.06 -4.71
CA THR A 486 9.65 8.72 -4.28
C THR A 486 8.16 8.70 -3.96
N GLY A 487 7.37 8.07 -4.82
CA GLY A 487 5.94 7.85 -4.58
C GLY A 487 5.68 6.99 -3.36
N GLY A 488 4.42 6.90 -2.92
CA GLY A 488 4.08 6.15 -1.72
C GLY A 488 2.66 5.60 -1.75
N TYR A 489 1.92 5.84 -0.67
CA TYR A 489 0.63 5.19 -0.40
C TYR A 489 -0.36 6.16 0.20
N PHE A 490 -1.65 5.88 -0.02
CA PHE A 490 -2.67 6.42 0.86
C PHE A 490 -2.49 5.81 2.26
N TYR A 491 -2.37 6.66 3.27
CA TYR A 491 -2.29 6.21 4.64
C TYR A 491 -3.67 5.73 5.11
N ARG A 492 -3.80 4.42 5.32
CA ARG A 492 -5.06 3.77 5.73
C ARG A 492 -4.99 3.09 7.09
N SER A 493 -3.84 3.15 7.76
CA SER A 493 -3.68 2.68 9.14
C SER A 493 -4.47 3.52 10.15
N MET A 494 -4.86 2.85 11.25
CA MET A 494 -5.45 3.48 12.43
C MET A 494 -4.40 3.94 13.46
N THR A 495 -3.12 3.62 13.25
CA THR A 495 -2.01 4.01 14.14
C THR A 495 -1.82 5.52 14.20
N ASP A 496 -2.01 6.22 13.07
CA ASP A 496 -2.10 7.68 13.04
C ASP A 496 -3.42 8.10 12.37
N PRO A 497 -4.50 8.28 13.16
CA PRO A 497 -5.81 8.59 12.61
C PRO A 497 -5.90 9.99 11.99
N CYS A 498 -4.93 10.88 12.22
CA CYS A 498 -4.89 12.21 11.61
C CYS A 498 -4.28 12.20 10.20
N MET A 499 -3.53 11.14 9.86
CA MET A 499 -2.99 10.91 8.52
C MET A 499 -3.93 10.11 7.62
N SER A 500 -4.96 9.49 8.19
CA SER A 500 -5.92 8.66 7.44
C SER A 500 -6.49 9.38 6.22
N GLY A 501 -6.38 8.73 5.05
CA GLY A 501 -6.87 9.23 3.77
C GLY A 501 -5.96 10.20 3.03
N ARG A 502 -4.78 10.52 3.58
CA ARG A 502 -3.77 11.33 2.90
C ARG A 502 -2.81 10.45 2.10
N TYR A 503 -2.39 10.92 0.93
CA TYR A 503 -1.37 10.25 0.13
C TYR A 503 0.02 10.73 0.53
N LEU A 504 0.92 9.82 0.87
CA LEU A 504 2.28 10.12 1.27
C LEU A 504 3.26 9.95 0.12
N PHE A 505 4.18 10.90 -0.03
CA PHE A 505 5.29 10.85 -0.97
C PHE A 505 6.45 11.72 -0.46
N ALA A 506 7.66 11.49 -0.96
CA ALA A 506 8.86 12.18 -0.48
C ALA A 506 9.86 12.46 -1.62
N ASP A 507 10.88 13.26 -1.33
CA ASP A 507 12.08 13.35 -2.16
C ASP A 507 13.11 12.30 -1.73
N LEU A 508 13.85 11.75 -2.70
CA LEU A 508 14.87 10.73 -2.48
C LEU A 508 15.90 11.14 -1.43
N TYR A 509 16.31 12.41 -1.35
CA TYR A 509 17.29 12.87 -0.35
C TYR A 509 16.76 12.93 1.09
N ALA A 510 15.49 12.56 1.30
CA ALA A 510 14.83 12.61 2.61
C ALA A 510 14.86 14.02 3.25
N GLY A 511 15.04 15.07 2.44
CA GLY A 511 14.98 16.45 2.90
C GLY A 511 13.55 16.94 3.11
N ALA A 512 12.61 16.38 2.35
CA ALA A 512 11.20 16.76 2.39
C ALA A 512 10.28 15.55 2.13
N MET A 513 9.11 15.60 2.76
CA MET A 513 8.03 14.62 2.63
C MET A 513 6.71 15.38 2.66
N TRP A 514 5.69 14.87 1.95
CA TRP A 514 4.41 15.53 1.81
C TRP A 514 3.24 14.60 2.08
N ALA A 515 2.14 15.23 2.48
CA ALA A 515 0.82 14.63 2.56
C ALA A 515 -0.12 15.32 1.57
N GLY A 516 -0.59 14.57 0.59
CA GLY A 516 -1.65 14.95 -0.32
C GLY A 516 -3.02 14.74 0.30
N THR A 517 -3.82 15.79 0.38
CA THR A 517 -5.17 15.72 0.94
C THR A 517 -6.18 16.05 -0.14
N GLU A 518 -7.04 15.10 -0.45
CA GLU A 518 -8.08 15.31 -1.45
C GLU A 518 -9.19 16.22 -0.90
N SER A 519 -9.55 17.25 -1.65
CA SER A 519 -10.58 18.21 -1.23
C SER A 519 -11.26 18.86 -2.44
N PRO A 520 -12.58 18.66 -2.65
CA PRO A 520 -13.48 17.79 -1.87
C PRO A 520 -13.15 16.29 -1.99
N GLU A 521 -13.69 15.47 -1.09
CA GLU A 521 -13.49 14.02 -1.15
C GLU A 521 -13.99 13.43 -2.49
N ASN A 522 -13.20 12.53 -3.08
CA ASN A 522 -13.45 11.89 -4.37
C ASN A 522 -13.52 12.84 -5.58
N SER A 523 -12.99 14.06 -5.46
CA SER A 523 -12.93 15.03 -6.56
C SER A 523 -11.77 14.81 -7.53
N GLY A 524 -10.77 14.01 -7.17
CA GLY A 524 -9.48 13.91 -7.85
C GLY A 524 -8.59 15.14 -7.66
N THR A 525 -8.99 16.12 -6.85
CA THR A 525 -8.24 17.37 -6.61
C THR A 525 -7.56 17.33 -5.24
N PHE A 526 -6.25 17.56 -5.22
CA PHE A 526 -5.42 17.41 -4.02
C PHE A 526 -4.77 18.72 -3.62
N ASN A 527 -4.74 18.97 -2.32
CA ASN A 527 -3.88 19.97 -1.70
C ASN A 527 -2.69 19.25 -1.07
N THR A 528 -1.49 19.67 -1.45
CA THR A 528 -0.25 19.13 -0.91
C THR A 528 0.21 19.95 0.29
N THR A 529 0.68 19.29 1.34
CA THR A 529 1.31 19.94 2.49
C THR A 529 2.61 19.22 2.82
N GLU A 530 3.69 19.97 2.97
CA GLU A 530 4.96 19.43 3.48
C GLU A 530 4.80 19.07 4.96
N ILE A 531 5.24 17.88 5.34
CA ILE A 531 5.09 17.35 6.69
C ILE A 531 6.46 17.20 7.35
N SER A 532 6.61 17.80 8.53
CA SER A 532 7.76 17.53 9.39
C SER A 532 7.72 16.08 9.88
N PHE A 533 8.88 15.49 10.11
CA PHE A 533 8.98 14.15 10.69
C PHE A 533 10.08 14.08 11.73
N THR A 534 9.88 13.26 12.75
CA THR A 534 10.88 12.99 13.77
C THR A 534 10.79 11.54 14.24
N CYS A 535 11.78 11.08 14.98
CA CYS A 535 11.82 9.72 15.48
C CYS A 535 11.37 9.64 16.94
N ALA A 536 10.59 8.62 17.26
CA ALA A 536 10.13 8.34 18.61
C ALA A 536 11.34 8.10 19.53
N GLY A 537 11.38 8.80 20.67
CA GLY A 537 12.50 8.68 21.62
C GLY A 537 12.65 7.27 22.22
N ASN A 538 11.59 6.45 22.17
CA ASN A 538 11.57 5.05 22.59
C ASN A 538 11.61 4.07 21.40
N SER A 539 12.18 4.46 20.26
CA SER A 539 12.35 3.58 19.10
C SER A 539 13.20 2.34 19.47
N PRO A 540 12.84 1.12 19.03
CA PRO A 540 13.56 -0.12 19.29
C PRO A 540 15.02 -0.06 18.85
N ILE A 541 15.26 0.57 17.70
CA ILE A 541 16.59 0.94 17.23
C ILE A 541 16.72 2.46 17.33
N ASN A 542 17.79 2.95 17.94
CA ASN A 542 18.01 4.38 18.06
C ASN A 542 18.18 5.01 16.68
N CYS A 543 17.42 6.08 16.42
CA CYS A 543 17.51 6.84 15.19
C CYS A 543 18.76 7.72 15.22
N ALA A 544 19.62 7.58 14.21
CA ALA A 544 20.64 8.59 13.94
C ALA A 544 19.95 9.92 13.59
N LEU A 545 20.54 11.03 14.02
CA LEU A 545 20.05 12.37 13.72
C LEU A 545 21.02 13.08 12.79
N VAL A 546 20.51 13.98 11.95
CA VAL A 546 21.35 14.89 11.17
C VAL A 546 22.14 15.78 12.13
N PRO A 547 23.47 15.94 11.96
CA PRO A 547 24.28 16.76 12.84
C PRO A 547 23.72 18.17 13.02
N GLY A 548 23.48 18.59 14.27
CA GLY A 548 22.94 19.91 14.60
C GLY A 548 21.43 20.08 14.40
N SER A 549 20.68 18.99 14.15
CA SER A 549 19.23 19.02 13.93
C SER A 549 18.51 17.91 14.73
N SER A 550 17.18 18.00 14.83
CA SER A 550 16.30 16.98 15.42
C SER A 550 15.65 16.04 14.38
N VAL A 551 16.08 16.14 13.13
CA VAL A 551 15.57 15.35 11.99
C VAL A 551 16.33 14.03 11.94
N PRO A 552 15.63 12.88 11.80
CA PRO A 552 16.30 11.60 11.67
C PRO A 552 17.11 11.54 10.36
N ALA A 553 18.34 11.05 10.44
CA ALA A 553 19.21 10.81 9.30
C ALA A 553 18.76 9.54 8.55
N LEU A 554 17.72 9.68 7.71
CA LEU A 554 17.20 8.60 6.87
C LEU A 554 18.17 8.24 5.72
N GLY A 555 19.08 9.15 5.37
CA GLY A 555 19.88 9.05 4.15
C GLY A 555 18.96 9.18 2.94
N TYR A 556 18.98 8.21 2.02
CA TYR A 556 18.06 8.17 0.89
C TYR A 556 16.76 7.41 1.22
N ILE A 557 15.59 7.95 0.89
CA ILE A 557 14.32 7.21 0.91
C ILE A 557 14.17 6.53 -0.45
N PHE A 558 14.39 5.21 -0.50
CA PHE A 558 14.31 4.49 -1.76
C PHE A 558 12.87 4.18 -2.17
N SER A 559 12.00 3.89 -1.20
CA SER A 559 10.63 3.47 -1.47
C SER A 559 9.77 3.51 -0.20
N PHE A 560 8.50 3.16 -0.36
CA PHE A 560 7.55 2.93 0.73
C PHE A 560 7.01 1.50 0.67
N GLY A 561 6.52 1.01 1.81
CA GLY A 561 5.80 -0.26 1.93
C GLY A 561 4.50 -0.11 2.72
N GLU A 562 3.55 -1.01 2.47
CA GLU A 562 2.31 -1.16 3.25
C GLU A 562 2.23 -2.61 3.75
N ASP A 563 1.91 -2.81 5.03
CA ASP A 563 1.64 -4.14 5.57
C ASP A 563 0.14 -4.50 5.56
N ASN A 564 -0.21 -5.68 6.10
CA ASN A 564 -1.61 -6.12 6.15
C ASN A 564 -2.48 -5.30 7.12
N ASN A 565 -1.88 -4.57 8.06
CA ASN A 565 -2.57 -3.64 8.97
C ASN A 565 -2.67 -2.22 8.39
N LYS A 566 -2.19 -2.02 7.15
CA LYS A 566 -2.16 -0.72 6.48
C LYS A 566 -1.19 0.28 7.09
N ASP A 567 -0.29 -0.19 7.96
CA ASP A 567 0.82 0.62 8.45
C ASP A 567 1.79 0.87 7.30
N ILE A 568 2.30 2.11 7.24
CA ILE A 568 3.20 2.54 6.18
C ILE A 568 4.64 2.55 6.69
N TYR A 569 5.53 2.07 5.83
CA TYR A 569 6.95 1.92 6.07
C TYR A 569 7.74 2.77 5.08
N LEU A 570 8.79 3.43 5.56
CA LEU A 570 9.81 4.06 4.73
C LEU A 570 10.99 3.08 4.61
N LEU A 571 11.35 2.74 3.38
CA LEU A 571 12.50 1.91 3.07
C LEU A 571 13.66 2.85 2.71
N ALA A 572 14.56 3.05 3.67
CA ALA A 572 15.62 4.03 3.54
C ALA A 572 17.00 3.35 3.49
N SER A 573 18.00 4.10 3.01
CA SER A 573 19.40 3.67 3.00
C SER A 573 19.94 3.39 4.41
N SER A 574 19.40 4.06 5.43
CA SER A 574 19.84 3.87 6.82
C SER A 574 18.99 2.87 7.62
N GLY A 575 17.92 2.33 7.03
CA GLY A 575 17.10 1.27 7.66
C GLY A 575 15.63 1.26 7.24
N VAL A 576 14.85 0.45 7.95
CA VAL A 576 13.39 0.35 7.81
C VAL A 576 12.72 1.11 8.94
N TYR A 577 11.87 2.07 8.57
CA TYR A 577 11.15 2.94 9.50
C TYR A 577 9.64 2.73 9.33
N ARG A 578 8.91 2.63 10.43
CA ARG A 578 7.45 2.54 10.48
C ARG A 578 6.87 3.86 10.96
N ILE A 579 5.75 4.30 10.37
CA ILE A 579 4.97 5.40 10.92
C ILE A 579 4.20 4.92 12.16
N VAL A 580 4.35 5.64 13.27
CA VAL A 580 3.75 5.31 14.56
C VAL A 580 2.92 6.48 15.10
N ARG A 581 2.27 6.24 16.24
CA ARG A 581 1.40 7.21 16.92
C ARG A 581 2.05 8.61 17.07
N PRO A 582 1.35 9.70 16.71
CA PRO A 582 1.85 11.08 16.82
C PRO A 582 2.37 11.44 18.22
N SER A 583 1.64 11.02 19.26
CA SER A 583 1.98 11.26 20.66
C SER A 583 3.39 10.80 21.06
N ARG A 584 3.93 9.74 20.45
CA ARG A 584 5.30 9.25 20.72
C ARG A 584 6.39 10.25 20.35
N CYS A 585 6.07 11.17 19.44
CA CYS A 585 6.94 12.27 19.02
C CYS A 585 6.44 13.63 19.51
N LYS A 586 5.46 13.67 20.42
CA LYS A 586 4.81 14.89 20.93
C LYS A 586 4.08 15.69 19.85
N TYR A 587 3.70 15.05 18.75
CA TYR A 587 2.77 15.66 17.79
C TYR A 587 1.34 15.54 18.32
N THR A 588 0.54 16.56 18.04
CA THR A 588 -0.87 16.59 18.44
C THR A 588 -1.74 15.98 17.36
N CYS A 589 -2.59 15.02 17.74
CA CYS A 589 -3.65 14.51 16.88
C CYS A 589 -4.97 14.48 17.67
N ALA A 590 -5.94 15.31 17.28
CA ALA A 590 -7.23 15.39 17.96
C ALA A 590 -8.05 14.08 17.87
N LYS A 591 -7.73 13.22 16.89
CA LYS A 591 -8.36 11.91 16.69
C LYS A 591 -7.64 10.77 17.41
N GLU A 592 -6.48 11.05 18.02
CA GLU A 592 -5.73 10.04 18.76
C GLU A 592 -6.33 9.88 20.16
N ASN A 593 -6.86 8.69 20.45
CA ASN A 593 -7.22 8.32 21.81
C ASN A 593 -5.94 7.97 22.60
N ALA A 594 -5.20 8.98 23.01
CA ALA A 594 -4.02 8.81 23.84
C ALA A 594 -4.44 8.36 25.25
N THR A 595 -4.45 7.04 25.49
CA THR A 595 -4.27 6.54 26.84
C THR A 595 -2.79 6.64 27.14
N ASP A 596 -2.43 7.53 28.07
CA ASP A 596 -1.07 7.63 28.59
C ASP A 596 -0.62 6.23 29.03
N LEU A 597 0.29 5.62 28.26
CA LEU A 597 1.07 4.50 28.76
C LEU A 597 2.00 5.09 29.81
N GLY A 598 1.52 5.04 31.05
CA GLY A 598 2.19 5.61 32.21
C GLY A 598 3.68 5.33 32.19
N THR A 599 4.44 6.39 32.48
CA THR A 599 5.87 6.36 32.73
C THR A 599 6.22 5.08 33.52
N PRO A 600 7.12 4.21 33.04
CA PRO A 600 7.61 3.13 33.86
C PRO A 600 8.11 3.74 35.17
N ALA A 601 7.54 3.30 36.29
CA ALA A 601 8.00 3.74 37.60
C ALA A 601 9.53 3.58 37.65
N PRO A 602 10.28 4.57 38.15
CA PRO A 602 11.73 4.46 38.23
C PRO A 602 12.06 3.17 38.99
N ALA A 603 12.88 2.32 38.35
CA ALA A 603 13.29 1.05 38.92
C ALA A 603 13.80 1.28 40.34
N THR A 604 13.09 0.75 41.32
CA THR A 604 13.54 0.73 42.70
C THR A 604 14.81 -0.09 42.75
N SER A 605 15.93 0.58 43.03
CA SER A 605 17.21 -0.05 43.30
C SER A 605 17.03 -1.14 44.38
N PRO A 606 17.52 -2.38 44.16
CA PRO A 606 17.44 -3.40 45.19
C PRO A 606 18.29 -2.96 46.40
N PRO A 607 17.85 -3.24 47.65
CA PRO A 607 18.63 -2.89 48.82
C PRO A 607 19.94 -3.65 48.81
N SER A 608 21.02 -2.92 49.08
CA SER A 608 22.36 -3.44 49.33
C SER A 608 22.31 -4.53 50.40
N ALA A 609 22.52 -5.79 50.01
CA ALA A 609 22.79 -6.89 50.93
C ALA A 609 24.30 -7.16 50.90
N ALA A 610 25.04 -6.35 51.65
CA ALA A 610 26.40 -6.69 52.05
C ALA A 610 26.34 -7.74 53.16
N VAL A 611 26.94 -8.90 52.87
CA VAL A 611 27.61 -9.82 53.80
C VAL A 611 26.76 -10.49 54.88
N MET A 612 26.41 -11.76 54.64
CA MET A 612 26.82 -12.87 55.50
C MET A 612 26.56 -14.18 54.75
N LEU A 613 27.62 -14.87 54.32
CA LEU A 613 27.65 -16.33 54.21
C LEU A 613 29.11 -16.75 54.10
N THR A 614 29.67 -17.01 55.27
CA THR A 614 30.90 -17.75 55.49
C THR A 614 30.74 -19.20 55.04
N GLY A 615 31.75 -19.72 54.34
CA GLY A 615 32.07 -21.16 54.36
C GLY A 615 31.82 -21.93 53.07
N SER A 616 32.90 -22.52 52.56
CA SER A 616 32.92 -23.72 51.70
C SER A 616 32.84 -23.56 50.18
N TYR A 617 33.79 -22.85 49.55
CA TYR A 617 34.14 -23.09 48.13
C TYR A 617 35.64 -22.88 47.80
N LYS A 618 36.54 -23.12 48.77
CA LYS A 618 38.00 -22.98 48.54
C LYS A 618 38.75 -24.25 48.11
N ASN A 619 38.07 -25.39 47.97
CA ASN A 619 38.73 -26.67 47.62
C ASN A 619 38.41 -27.22 46.22
N LEU A 620 37.66 -26.51 45.38
CA LEU A 620 37.30 -27.00 44.04
C LEU A 620 38.02 -26.27 42.88
N LEU A 621 38.69 -25.14 43.15
CA LEU A 621 39.40 -24.36 42.12
C LEU A 621 40.90 -24.68 41.98
N LEU A 622 41.46 -25.52 42.86
CA LEU A 622 42.88 -25.92 42.83
C LEU A 622 43.14 -27.29 42.17
N LEU A 623 42.10 -27.97 41.69
CA LEU A 623 42.20 -29.30 41.08
C LEU A 623 41.91 -29.35 39.57
N MET A 624 41.55 -28.21 38.94
CA MET A 624 41.24 -28.14 37.51
C MET A 624 42.28 -27.37 36.68
N LEU A 625 43.39 -26.93 37.30
CA LEU A 625 44.48 -26.18 36.65
C LEU A 625 45.76 -27.02 36.44
N SER A 626 45.72 -28.33 36.73
CA SER A 626 46.86 -29.25 36.58
C SER A 626 46.66 -30.32 35.50
N PHE A 627 45.63 -30.21 34.65
CA PHE A 627 45.33 -31.21 33.61
C PHE A 627 45.32 -30.70 32.16
N LEU A 628 45.77 -29.46 31.90
CA LEU A 628 45.78 -28.87 30.55
C LEU A 628 47.18 -28.49 30.02
N LEU A 629 48.23 -29.23 30.41
CA LEU A 629 49.62 -29.00 29.96
C LEU A 629 50.34 -30.25 29.43
N MET A 630 49.61 -31.30 29.02
CA MET A 630 50.19 -32.55 28.50
C MET A 630 49.40 -33.12 27.31
N VAL A 631 49.09 -32.31 26.28
CA VAL A 631 48.72 -32.83 24.94
C VAL A 631 49.08 -31.79 23.86
N VAL A 632 50.37 -31.62 23.54
CA VAL A 632 50.93 -31.40 22.18
C VAL A 632 52.42 -31.73 22.28
N SER A 633 52.85 -32.80 21.61
CA SER A 633 54.24 -33.04 21.18
C SER A 633 54.29 -32.91 19.67
#